data_AF-A0A950Z3H4-F1
#
_entry.id   AF-A0A950Z3H4-F1
#
_cell.length_a   1.000
_cell.length_b   1.000
_cell.length_c   1.000
_cell.angle_alpha   90.00
_cell.angle_beta   90.00
_cell.angle_gamma   90.00
#
_symmetry.space_group_name_H-M   'P 1'
#
loop_
_entity.id
_entity.type
_entity.pdbx_description
1 polymer ?
#
loop_
_entity_poly.entity_id
_entity_poly.type
_entity_poly.pdbx_seq_one_letter_code
_entity_poly.pdbx_strand_id
1 'polypeptide(L)'
;KPILDYTVSALGEFLVILEQIGGPALTVLTLLGIGLLVVKPAVRRVSVSPGPATMFSFIIAVWLFHSLVPAGVENRKMVIAAPALVLFLFVGGEWFAGRLPLPQSLNWRYFLTASVAALSFFLTTFQIPRDEHYGYDEAARFICNQPSLRSATLLVSSGSIGEGLLISEMAMLQPYPRCTILRATKTLAHVNWDASSYRCLFSSPSQLLQYLDSHGVTAVAVDNFSSADRFDHIRLLQEAIDHSARFRLLGQFSNGSAHPLGSVLIYKLLPPTP
;
A
#
# COMPACT_ATOMS: atom_id res chain seq x y z
N LYS A 1 -6.17 -23.40 11.41
CA LYS A 1 -4.94 -23.60 10.59
C LYS A 1 -4.73 -22.26 9.92
N PRO A 2 -3.58 -21.59 10.08
CA PRO A 2 -3.39 -20.19 9.68
C PRO A 2 -3.81 -19.87 8.24
N ILE A 3 -3.74 -20.86 7.34
CA ILE A 3 -4.19 -20.75 5.94
C ILE A 3 -5.72 -20.62 5.82
N LEU A 4 -6.52 -21.37 6.59
CA LEU A 4 -7.99 -21.30 6.54
C LEU A 4 -8.50 -19.97 7.07
N ASP A 5 -7.93 -19.51 8.19
CA ASP A 5 -8.32 -18.26 8.83
C ASP A 5 -7.98 -17.07 7.90
N TYR A 6 -6.80 -17.09 7.27
CA TYR A 6 -6.45 -16.14 6.21
C TYR A 6 -7.44 -16.17 5.05
N THR A 7 -7.70 -17.35 4.46
CA THR A 7 -8.55 -17.46 3.27
C THR A 7 -9.96 -16.94 3.52
N VAL A 8 -10.56 -17.24 4.67
CA VAL A 8 -11.91 -16.75 5.00
C VAL A 8 -11.94 -15.22 5.13
N SER A 9 -10.95 -14.62 5.80
CA SER A 9 -10.85 -13.15 5.90
C SER A 9 -10.63 -12.52 4.52
N ALA A 10 -9.68 -13.06 3.76
CA ALA A 10 -9.31 -12.54 2.45
C ALA A 10 -10.47 -12.61 1.44
N LEU A 11 -11.29 -13.67 1.46
CA LEU A 11 -12.48 -13.78 0.62
C LEU A 11 -13.42 -12.59 0.83
N GLY A 12 -13.71 -12.25 2.10
CA GLY A 12 -14.59 -11.14 2.46
C GLY A 12 -13.98 -9.78 2.11
N GLU A 13 -12.72 -9.56 2.51
CA GLU A 13 -12.05 -8.28 2.27
C GLU A 13 -11.86 -7.99 0.77
N PHE A 14 -11.53 -8.99 -0.05
CA PHE A 14 -11.40 -8.78 -1.50
C PHE A 14 -12.75 -8.51 -2.18
N LEU A 15 -13.88 -8.99 -1.65
CA LEU A 15 -15.20 -8.60 -2.16
C LEU A 15 -15.48 -7.12 -1.87
N VAL A 16 -15.12 -6.64 -0.68
CA VAL A 16 -15.23 -5.22 -0.32
C VAL A 16 -14.34 -4.38 -1.24
N ILE A 17 -13.11 -4.83 -1.51
CA ILE A 17 -12.21 -4.13 -2.44
C ILE A 17 -12.78 -4.10 -3.86
N LEU A 18 -13.36 -5.21 -4.35
CA LEU A 18 -14.00 -5.25 -5.67
C LEU A 18 -15.15 -4.24 -5.78
N GLU A 19 -15.96 -4.07 -4.73
CA GLU A 19 -16.98 -3.02 -4.66
C GLU A 19 -16.33 -1.63 -4.70
N GLN A 20 -15.29 -1.41 -3.89
CA GLN A 20 -14.60 -0.11 -3.79
C GLN A 20 -13.95 0.35 -5.12
N ILE A 21 -13.62 -0.56 -6.04
CA ILE A 21 -13.11 -0.18 -7.37
C ILE A 21 -14.15 0.65 -8.14
N GLY A 22 -15.42 0.24 -8.12
CA GLY A 22 -16.50 0.89 -8.87
C GLY A 22 -17.43 1.76 -8.02
N GLY A 23 -17.44 1.59 -6.71
CA GLY A 23 -18.49 2.12 -5.84
C GLY A 23 -19.81 1.38 -5.96
N PRO A 24 -20.79 1.76 -5.13
CA PRO A 24 -22.07 1.05 -5.02
C PRO A 24 -22.87 1.07 -6.33
N ALA A 25 -22.97 2.23 -7.00
CA ALA A 25 -23.76 2.34 -8.22
C ALA A 25 -23.19 1.51 -9.38
N LEU A 26 -21.88 1.59 -9.63
CA LEU A 26 -21.26 0.79 -10.70
C LEU A 26 -21.26 -0.70 -10.34
N THR A 27 -21.14 -1.05 -9.05
CA THR A 27 -21.29 -2.44 -8.59
C THR A 27 -22.67 -3.00 -8.90
N VAL A 28 -23.75 -2.26 -8.64
CA VAL A 28 -25.11 -2.69 -8.98
C VAL A 28 -25.26 -2.94 -10.49
N LEU A 29 -24.78 -2.02 -11.32
CA LEU A 29 -24.83 -2.19 -12.77
C LEU A 29 -23.97 -3.39 -13.24
N THR A 30 -22.80 -3.59 -12.64
CA THR A 30 -21.94 -4.74 -12.93
C THR A 30 -22.62 -6.06 -12.56
N LEU A 31 -23.21 -6.16 -11.37
CA LEU A 31 -23.96 -7.34 -10.92
C LEU A 31 -25.17 -7.62 -11.82
N LEU A 32 -25.85 -6.58 -12.28
CA LEU A 32 -26.93 -6.71 -13.26
C LEU A 32 -26.41 -7.29 -14.58
N GLY A 33 -25.29 -6.81 -15.10
CA GLY A 33 -24.65 -7.35 -16.31
C GLY A 33 -24.27 -8.83 -16.16
N ILE A 34 -23.65 -9.20 -15.04
CA ILE A 34 -23.35 -10.61 -14.70
C ILE A 34 -24.65 -11.44 -14.65
N GLY A 35 -25.68 -10.89 -14.01
CA GLY A 35 -27.00 -11.51 -13.92
C GLY A 35 -27.61 -11.80 -15.29
N LEU A 36 -27.47 -10.87 -16.24
CA LEU A 36 -28.05 -10.96 -17.58
C LEU A 36 -27.28 -11.89 -18.50
N LEU A 37 -25.95 -11.86 -18.47
CA LEU A 37 -25.12 -12.61 -19.42
C LEU A 37 -24.65 -13.97 -18.91
N VAL A 38 -24.59 -14.18 -17.60
CA VAL A 38 -24.04 -15.41 -17.01
C VAL A 38 -25.11 -16.15 -16.23
N VAL A 39 -25.66 -15.53 -15.18
CA VAL A 39 -26.56 -16.22 -14.24
C VAL A 39 -27.87 -16.63 -14.92
N LYS A 40 -28.54 -15.70 -15.63
CA LYS A 40 -29.82 -15.97 -16.28
C LYS A 40 -29.72 -17.07 -17.36
N PRO A 41 -28.74 -17.05 -18.29
CA PRO A 41 -28.57 -18.16 -19.23
C PRO A 41 -28.25 -19.49 -18.54
N ALA A 42 -27.36 -19.49 -17.54
CA ALA A 42 -26.99 -20.70 -16.80
C ALA A 42 -28.19 -21.33 -16.07
N VAL A 43 -29.00 -20.53 -15.37
CA VAL A 43 -30.23 -20.98 -14.69
C VAL A 43 -31.25 -21.51 -15.69
N ARG A 44 -31.35 -20.88 -16.87
CA ARG A 44 -32.21 -21.35 -17.97
C ARG A 44 -31.65 -22.55 -18.74
N ARG A 45 -30.49 -23.09 -18.32
CA ARG A 45 -29.77 -24.19 -18.99
C ARG A 45 -29.47 -23.91 -20.46
N VAL A 46 -29.23 -22.64 -20.79
CA VAL A 46 -28.76 -22.18 -22.10
C VAL A 46 -27.26 -21.95 -22.03
N SER A 47 -26.54 -22.25 -23.11
CA SER A 47 -25.10 -21.99 -23.20
C SER A 47 -24.79 -20.51 -23.01
N VAL A 48 -23.95 -20.18 -22.03
CA VAL A 48 -23.38 -18.83 -21.88
C VAL A 48 -22.41 -18.58 -23.04
N SER A 49 -22.48 -17.40 -23.66
CA SER A 49 -21.54 -17.03 -24.72
C SER A 49 -20.08 -17.08 -24.19
N PRO A 50 -19.10 -17.54 -24.99
CA PRO A 50 -17.72 -17.70 -24.54
C PRO A 50 -17.08 -16.43 -23.96
N GLY A 51 -17.38 -15.25 -24.52
CA GLY A 51 -16.82 -13.97 -24.05
C GLY A 51 -17.21 -13.66 -22.59
N PRO A 52 -18.51 -13.51 -22.28
CA PRO A 52 -18.97 -13.29 -20.91
C PRO A 52 -18.56 -14.41 -19.93
N ALA A 53 -18.59 -15.68 -20.37
CA ALA A 53 -18.11 -16.79 -19.55
C ALA A 53 -16.64 -16.62 -19.15
N THR A 54 -15.79 -16.21 -20.10
CA THR A 54 -14.35 -16.00 -19.87
C THR A 54 -14.11 -14.82 -18.92
N MET A 55 -14.77 -13.69 -19.14
CA MET A 55 -14.63 -12.51 -18.27
C MET A 55 -15.12 -12.77 -16.84
N PHE A 56 -16.24 -13.48 -16.68
CA PHE A 56 -16.72 -13.86 -15.36
C PHE A 56 -15.77 -14.85 -14.68
N SER A 57 -15.29 -15.87 -15.41
CA SER A 57 -14.30 -16.81 -14.90
C SER A 57 -13.02 -16.10 -14.46
N PHE A 58 -12.61 -15.05 -15.18
CA PHE A 58 -11.45 -14.24 -14.82
C PHE A 58 -11.65 -13.47 -13.51
N ILE A 59 -12.81 -12.83 -13.31
CA ILE A 59 -13.14 -12.16 -12.04
C ILE A 59 -13.06 -13.16 -10.87
N ILE A 60 -13.69 -14.32 -11.03
CA ILE A 60 -13.68 -15.38 -10.01
C ILE A 60 -12.26 -15.92 -9.78
N ALA A 61 -11.48 -16.11 -10.84
CA ALA A 61 -10.10 -16.58 -10.74
C ALA A 61 -9.21 -15.59 -9.99
N VAL A 62 -9.28 -14.29 -10.30
CA VAL A 62 -8.53 -13.23 -9.59
C VAL A 62 -8.92 -13.20 -8.12
N TRP A 63 -10.21 -13.22 -7.81
CA TRP A 63 -10.72 -13.22 -6.44
C TRP A 63 -10.26 -14.46 -5.64
N LEU A 64 -10.47 -15.66 -6.18
CA LEU A 64 -10.09 -16.91 -5.52
C LEU A 64 -8.58 -17.05 -5.40
N PHE A 65 -7.82 -16.76 -6.45
CA PHE A 65 -6.37 -16.88 -6.43
C PHE A 65 -5.76 -16.02 -5.33
N HIS A 66 -6.14 -14.74 -5.26
CA HIS A 66 -5.60 -13.85 -4.24
C HIS A 66 -6.11 -14.16 -2.83
N SER A 67 -7.29 -14.77 -2.69
CA SER A 67 -7.80 -15.22 -1.39
C SER A 67 -7.14 -16.51 -0.89
N LEU A 68 -6.65 -17.36 -1.80
CA LEU A 68 -6.00 -18.64 -1.47
C LEU A 68 -4.50 -18.49 -1.24
N VAL A 69 -3.85 -17.52 -1.88
CA VAL A 69 -2.41 -17.27 -1.73
C VAL A 69 -2.19 -16.27 -0.58
N PRO A 70 -1.53 -16.65 0.54
CA PRO A 70 -1.41 -15.85 1.75
C PRO A 70 -0.45 -14.67 1.57
N ALA A 71 -0.95 -13.62 0.92
CA ALA A 71 -0.13 -12.60 0.30
C ALA A 71 -0.29 -11.18 0.83
N GLY A 72 -0.98 -11.05 1.97
CA GLY A 72 -1.57 -9.80 2.40
C GLY A 72 -2.79 -9.42 1.54
N VAL A 73 -3.64 -8.56 2.07
CA VAL A 73 -4.79 -8.02 1.34
C VAL A 73 -4.44 -6.61 0.89
N GLU A 74 -4.51 -6.38 -0.43
CA GLU A 74 -4.08 -5.12 -1.04
C GLU A 74 -5.00 -4.75 -2.19
N ASN A 75 -5.40 -3.48 -2.25
CA ASN A 75 -6.37 -2.98 -3.24
C ASN A 75 -5.95 -3.27 -4.69
N ARG A 76 -4.65 -3.15 -4.99
CA ARG A 76 -4.08 -3.35 -6.33
C ARG A 76 -4.32 -4.75 -6.92
N LYS A 77 -4.55 -5.77 -6.07
CA LYS A 77 -4.77 -7.15 -6.54
C LYS A 77 -6.10 -7.31 -7.26
N MET A 78 -7.13 -6.58 -6.82
CA MET A 78 -8.45 -6.64 -7.45
C MET A 78 -8.59 -5.71 -8.66
N VAL A 79 -7.72 -4.71 -8.79
CA VAL A 79 -7.65 -3.85 -10.00
C VAL A 79 -7.42 -4.68 -11.26
N ILE A 80 -6.78 -5.84 -11.15
CA ILE A 80 -6.60 -6.80 -12.23
C ILE A 80 -7.94 -7.23 -12.85
N ALA A 81 -9.01 -7.33 -12.05
CA ALA A 81 -10.34 -7.69 -12.52
C ALA A 81 -11.10 -6.52 -13.19
N ALA A 82 -10.61 -5.28 -13.09
CA ALA A 82 -11.33 -4.09 -13.54
C ALA A 82 -11.76 -4.13 -15.02
N PRO A 83 -10.94 -4.56 -15.99
CA PRO A 83 -11.36 -4.64 -17.40
C PRO A 83 -12.57 -5.57 -17.61
N ALA A 84 -12.63 -6.69 -16.87
CA ALA A 84 -13.76 -7.61 -16.95
C ALA A 84 -15.02 -7.03 -16.29
N LEU A 85 -14.88 -6.31 -15.18
CA LEU A 85 -16.01 -5.61 -14.53
C LEU A 85 -16.62 -4.57 -15.47
N VAL A 86 -15.80 -3.81 -16.21
CA VAL A 86 -16.25 -2.78 -17.17
C VAL A 86 -17.17 -3.36 -18.24
N LEU A 87 -16.90 -4.58 -18.74
CA LEU A 87 -17.78 -5.24 -19.71
C LEU A 87 -19.20 -5.45 -19.14
N PHE A 88 -19.30 -5.98 -17.92
CA PHE A 88 -20.60 -6.22 -17.29
C PHE A 88 -21.29 -4.91 -16.88
N LEU A 89 -20.52 -3.91 -16.45
CA LEU A 89 -21.02 -2.57 -16.17
C LEU A 89 -21.79 -1.99 -17.36
N PHE A 90 -21.22 -2.02 -18.57
CA PHE A 90 -21.89 -1.48 -19.76
C PHE A 90 -23.18 -2.23 -20.09
N VAL A 91 -23.16 -3.56 -19.99
CA VAL A 91 -24.35 -4.38 -20.25
C VAL A 91 -25.47 -4.09 -19.25
N GLY A 92 -25.14 -3.98 -17.96
CA GLY A 92 -26.10 -3.62 -16.94
C GLY A 92 -26.63 -2.20 -17.11
N GLY A 93 -25.76 -1.25 -17.47
CA GLY A 93 -26.13 0.13 -17.78
C GLY A 93 -27.08 0.25 -18.96
N GLU A 94 -26.79 -0.44 -20.08
CA GLU A 94 -27.64 -0.47 -21.26
C GLU A 94 -29.02 -1.05 -20.94
N TRP A 95 -29.06 -2.18 -20.22
CA TRP A 95 -30.32 -2.80 -19.81
C TRP A 95 -31.12 -1.88 -18.89
N PHE A 96 -30.47 -1.24 -17.92
CA PHE A 96 -31.12 -0.35 -16.97
C PHE A 96 -31.72 0.87 -17.68
N ALA A 97 -30.95 1.50 -18.58
CA ALA A 97 -31.41 2.61 -19.40
C ALA A 97 -32.64 2.25 -20.26
N GLY A 98 -32.66 1.03 -20.82
CA GLY A 98 -33.78 0.51 -21.60
C GLY A 98 -35.07 0.31 -20.80
N ARG A 99 -34.97 0.18 -19.47
CA ARG A 99 -36.11 0.02 -18.55
C ARG A 99 -36.63 1.31 -17.93
N LEU A 100 -35.98 2.44 -18.16
CA LEU A 100 -36.46 3.73 -17.67
C LEU A 100 -37.79 4.11 -18.34
N PRO A 101 -38.80 4.59 -17.59
CA PRO A 101 -40.12 4.97 -18.11
C PRO A 101 -40.09 6.35 -18.81
N LEU A 102 -39.14 6.54 -19.72
CA LEU A 102 -38.99 7.75 -20.54
C LEU A 102 -39.55 7.47 -21.95
N PRO A 103 -39.51 8.39 -22.93
CA PRO A 103 -39.86 8.06 -24.32
C PRO A 103 -38.74 7.30 -25.03
N GLN A 104 -39.05 6.32 -25.89
CA GLN A 104 -38.05 5.44 -26.54
C GLN A 104 -37.25 6.17 -27.63
N SER A 105 -37.78 7.27 -28.17
CA SER A 105 -37.12 8.10 -29.18
C SER A 105 -35.96 8.94 -28.62
N LEU A 106 -35.77 8.98 -27.30
CA LEU A 106 -34.71 9.76 -26.67
C LEU A 106 -33.49 8.88 -26.34
N ASN A 107 -32.42 9.03 -27.11
CA ASN A 107 -31.08 8.53 -26.75
C ASN A 107 -30.59 9.08 -25.39
N TRP A 108 -31.23 10.13 -24.87
CA TRP A 108 -30.95 10.73 -23.57
C TRP A 108 -31.02 9.74 -22.40
N ARG A 109 -31.77 8.63 -22.49
CA ARG A 109 -31.84 7.66 -21.39
C ARG A 109 -30.49 7.01 -21.07
N TYR A 110 -29.70 6.72 -22.11
CA TYR A 110 -28.36 6.18 -21.96
C TYR A 110 -27.42 7.23 -21.38
N PHE A 111 -27.49 8.47 -21.89
CA PHE A 111 -26.74 9.60 -21.33
C PHE A 111 -27.08 9.85 -19.87
N LEU A 112 -28.37 9.86 -19.51
CA LEU A 112 -28.82 10.05 -18.13
C LEU A 112 -28.29 8.94 -17.22
N THR A 113 -28.40 7.69 -17.64
CA THR A 113 -27.89 6.54 -16.87
C THR A 113 -26.37 6.64 -16.67
N ALA A 114 -25.62 6.95 -17.73
CA ALA A 114 -24.18 7.14 -17.67
C ALA A 114 -23.79 8.33 -16.78
N SER A 115 -24.47 9.46 -16.90
CA SER A 115 -24.22 10.67 -16.10
C SER A 115 -24.52 10.44 -14.61
N VAL A 116 -25.62 9.76 -14.28
CA VAL A 116 -25.95 9.42 -12.88
C VAL A 116 -24.92 8.44 -12.31
N ALA A 117 -24.52 7.42 -13.08
CA ALA A 117 -23.50 6.47 -12.67
C ALA A 117 -22.14 7.15 -12.46
N ALA A 118 -21.72 8.02 -13.39
CA ALA A 118 -20.48 8.78 -13.31
C ALA A 118 -20.50 9.77 -12.13
N LEU A 119 -21.61 10.48 -11.91
CA LEU A 119 -21.78 11.39 -10.78
C LEU A 119 -21.75 10.62 -9.46
N SER A 120 -22.40 9.46 -9.37
CA SER A 120 -22.33 8.61 -8.19
C SER A 120 -20.90 8.16 -7.90
N PHE A 121 -20.17 7.71 -8.92
CA PHE A 121 -18.76 7.34 -8.77
C PHE A 121 -17.93 8.53 -8.29
N PHE A 122 -18.11 9.69 -8.92
CA PHE A 122 -17.41 10.92 -8.56
C PHE A 122 -17.65 11.33 -7.10
N LEU A 123 -18.89 11.24 -6.62
CA LEU A 123 -19.26 11.68 -5.26
C LEU A 123 -18.91 10.67 -4.16
N THR A 124 -18.84 9.36 -4.48
CA THR A 124 -18.74 8.31 -3.45
C THR A 124 -17.44 7.51 -3.48
N THR A 125 -16.76 7.46 -4.62
CA THR A 125 -15.63 6.54 -4.83
C THR A 125 -14.39 7.25 -5.33
N PHE A 126 -14.56 8.18 -6.27
CA PHE A 126 -13.42 8.87 -6.87
C PHE A 126 -12.70 9.70 -5.83
N GLN A 127 -11.44 9.37 -5.61
CA GLN A 127 -10.55 10.12 -4.76
C GLN A 127 -9.25 10.32 -5.53
N ILE A 128 -8.72 11.54 -5.48
CA ILE A 128 -7.35 11.83 -5.89
C ILE A 128 -6.53 11.69 -4.61
N PRO A 129 -5.71 10.63 -4.47
CA PRO A 129 -4.81 10.53 -3.34
C PRO A 129 -3.96 11.80 -3.31
N ARG A 130 -3.90 12.45 -2.15
CA ARG A 130 -2.98 13.55 -1.93
C ARG A 130 -1.66 12.93 -1.49
N ASP A 131 -0.59 13.27 -2.18
CA ASP A 131 0.75 12.93 -1.71
C ASP A 131 1.00 13.69 -0.41
N GLU A 132 1.16 12.93 0.68
CA GLU A 132 1.54 13.51 1.96
C GLU A 132 3.04 13.78 1.99
N HIS A 133 3.40 15.02 2.28
CA HIS A 133 4.78 15.41 2.51
C HIS A 133 5.18 15.04 3.93
N TYR A 134 6.18 14.18 4.12
CA TYR A 134 6.61 13.73 5.47
C TYR A 134 8.00 14.26 5.87
N GLY A 135 8.72 14.97 4.99
CA GLY A 135 10.08 15.41 5.27
C GLY A 135 11.19 14.47 4.77
N TYR A 136 10.82 13.36 4.09
CA TYR A 136 11.81 12.36 3.62
C TYR A 136 12.63 12.86 2.43
N ASP A 137 12.09 13.73 1.59
CA ASP A 137 12.83 14.35 0.49
C ASP A 137 13.86 15.36 1.02
N GLU A 138 13.54 16.20 2.02
CA GLU A 138 14.55 17.05 2.64
C GLU A 138 15.60 16.23 3.39
N ALA A 139 15.20 15.17 4.09
CA ALA A 139 16.13 14.24 4.72
C ALA A 139 17.06 13.58 3.69
N ALA A 140 16.52 13.13 2.55
CA ALA A 140 17.32 12.54 1.48
C ALA A 140 18.29 13.56 0.87
N ARG A 141 17.83 14.79 0.59
CA ARG A 141 18.68 15.89 0.10
C ARG A 141 19.78 16.22 1.09
N PHE A 142 19.45 16.28 2.38
CA PHE A 142 20.43 16.50 3.45
C PHE A 142 21.50 15.42 3.44
N ILE A 143 21.10 14.14 3.47
CA ILE A 143 22.03 13.01 3.46
C ILE A 143 22.92 13.04 2.22
N CYS A 144 22.35 13.25 1.03
CA CYS A 144 23.09 13.23 -0.24
C CYS A 144 24.08 14.40 -0.38
N ASN A 145 23.77 15.55 0.22
CA ASN A 145 24.62 16.73 0.18
C ASN A 145 25.65 16.77 1.30
N GLN A 146 25.46 16.01 2.38
CA GLN A 146 26.35 15.99 3.54
C GLN A 146 27.66 15.24 3.24
N PRO A 147 28.83 15.90 3.20
CA PRO A 147 30.10 15.26 2.85
C PRO A 147 30.47 14.10 3.78
N SER A 148 30.16 14.22 5.08
CA SER A 148 30.43 13.19 6.07
C SER A 148 29.57 11.93 5.94
N LEU A 149 28.54 11.95 5.08
CA LEU A 149 27.63 10.82 4.85
C LEU A 149 27.78 10.19 3.45
N ARG A 150 28.65 10.74 2.59
CA ARG A 150 28.80 10.31 1.19
C ARG A 150 29.16 8.84 0.98
N SER A 151 29.72 8.17 1.98
CA SER A 151 30.05 6.73 1.93
C SER A 151 29.64 6.02 3.21
N ALA A 152 28.58 6.54 3.85
CA ALA A 152 28.07 5.95 5.09
C ALA A 152 27.32 4.64 4.80
N THR A 153 27.40 3.73 5.76
CA THR A 153 26.36 2.71 5.95
C THR A 153 25.26 3.35 6.79
N LEU A 154 24.10 3.61 6.18
CA LEU A 154 22.94 4.24 6.77
C LEU A 154 21.92 3.17 7.15
N LEU A 155 21.57 3.06 8.44
CA LEU A 155 20.39 2.33 8.86
C LEU A 155 19.17 3.25 8.73
N VAL A 156 18.12 2.80 8.03
CA VAL A 156 16.81 3.47 8.01
C VAL A 156 15.84 2.62 8.80
N SER A 157 15.28 3.19 9.86
CA SER A 157 14.35 2.51 10.75
C SER A 157 13.05 3.29 10.87
N SER A 158 12.04 2.78 10.19
CA SER A 158 10.67 3.27 10.17
C SER A 158 9.75 2.06 9.94
N GLY A 159 8.44 2.30 9.80
CA GLY A 159 7.56 1.35 9.14
C GLY A 159 7.96 1.10 7.68
N SER A 160 7.34 0.10 7.06
CA SER A 160 7.71 -0.34 5.71
C SER A 160 7.58 0.76 4.64
N ILE A 161 6.65 1.70 4.85
CA ILE A 161 6.41 2.86 4.00
C ILE A 161 7.54 3.89 4.16
N GLY A 162 7.82 4.35 5.39
CA GLY A 162 8.82 5.40 5.63
C GLY A 162 10.24 4.99 5.23
N GLU A 163 10.60 3.72 5.46
CA GLU A 163 11.85 3.16 4.95
C GLU A 163 11.92 3.23 3.42
N GLY A 164 10.81 2.89 2.76
CA GLY A 164 10.69 2.92 1.31
C GLY A 164 10.76 4.34 0.73
N LEU A 165 10.12 5.31 1.39
CA LEU A 165 10.14 6.72 1.00
C LEU A 165 11.58 7.26 0.99
N LEU A 166 12.31 7.13 2.11
CA LEU A 166 13.68 7.63 2.18
C LEU A 166 14.61 6.96 1.16
N ILE A 167 14.53 5.63 1.01
CA ILE A 167 15.35 4.88 0.05
C ILE A 167 15.07 5.35 -1.38
N SER A 168 13.80 5.55 -1.72
CA SER A 168 13.39 5.98 -3.07
C SER A 168 13.87 7.40 -3.37
N GLU A 169 13.71 8.33 -2.42
CA GLU A 169 14.21 9.70 -2.58
C GLU A 169 15.73 9.75 -2.73
N MET A 170 16.46 8.96 -1.92
CA MET A 170 17.91 8.85 -2.08
C MET A 170 18.31 8.26 -3.44
N ALA A 171 17.61 7.24 -3.92
CA ALA A 171 17.87 6.63 -5.23
C ALA A 171 17.62 7.62 -6.38
N MET A 172 16.59 8.46 -6.28
CA MET A 172 16.30 9.52 -7.26
C MET A 172 17.37 10.61 -7.28
N LEU A 173 17.96 10.94 -6.12
CA LEU A 173 19.00 11.97 -5.99
C LEU A 173 20.41 11.45 -6.31
N GLN A 174 20.63 10.14 -6.31
CA GLN A 174 21.93 9.50 -6.52
C GLN A 174 21.93 8.65 -7.79
N PRO A 175 22.35 9.21 -8.95
CA PRO A 175 22.48 8.43 -10.19
C PRO A 175 23.39 7.20 -10.06
N TYR A 176 24.31 7.24 -9.10
CA TYR A 176 25.14 6.11 -8.69
C TYR A 176 25.05 5.99 -7.16
N PRO A 177 24.70 4.81 -6.61
CA PRO A 177 24.62 4.62 -5.17
C PRO A 177 25.95 4.97 -4.49
N ARG A 178 25.92 5.90 -3.53
CA ARG A 178 27.10 6.31 -2.76
C ARG A 178 27.10 5.80 -1.33
N CYS A 179 25.91 5.52 -0.79
CA CYS A 179 25.73 4.99 0.56
C CYS A 179 25.27 3.53 0.51
N THR A 180 25.64 2.74 1.51
CA THR A 180 25.01 1.44 1.76
C THR A 180 23.80 1.67 2.66
N ILE A 181 22.61 1.27 2.24
CA ILE A 181 21.40 1.45 3.03
C ILE A 181 20.97 0.11 3.64
N LEU A 182 20.91 0.06 4.96
CA LEU A 182 20.33 -1.05 5.72
C LEU A 182 18.90 -0.68 6.08
N ARG A 183 17.97 -1.56 5.71
CA ARG A 183 16.55 -1.40 6.02
C ARG A 183 16.23 -2.15 7.32
N ALA A 184 15.78 -1.45 8.37
CA ALA A 184 15.59 -2.04 9.69
C ALA A 184 14.61 -3.21 9.70
N THR A 185 13.52 -3.15 8.91
CA THR A 185 12.58 -4.29 8.78
C THR A 185 13.20 -5.54 8.15
N LYS A 186 14.41 -5.46 7.59
CA LYS A 186 15.16 -6.59 7.01
C LYS A 186 16.41 -6.97 7.80
N THR A 187 16.94 -6.05 8.60
CA THR A 187 18.18 -6.27 9.38
C THR A 187 17.94 -6.42 10.88
N LEU A 188 16.92 -5.76 11.42
CA LEU A 188 16.59 -5.76 12.85
C LEU A 188 15.39 -6.63 13.23
N ALA A 189 14.65 -7.10 12.23
CA ALA A 189 13.51 -7.98 12.41
C ALA A 189 13.45 -9.05 11.32
N HIS A 190 12.86 -10.19 11.69
CA HIS A 190 12.34 -11.16 10.75
C HIS A 190 10.86 -10.85 10.51
N VAL A 191 10.54 -10.44 9.29
CA VAL A 191 9.17 -10.19 8.84
C VAL A 191 8.96 -11.01 7.58
N ASN A 192 7.96 -11.90 7.62
CA ASN A 192 7.56 -12.60 6.40
C ASN A 192 6.91 -11.60 5.42
N TRP A 193 6.77 -12.04 4.19
CA TRP A 193 6.38 -11.17 3.07
C TRP A 193 4.97 -10.57 3.19
N ASP A 194 4.06 -11.26 3.87
CA ASP A 194 2.69 -10.84 4.16
C ASP A 194 2.55 -10.21 5.57
N ALA A 195 3.67 -9.99 6.26
CA ALA A 195 3.74 -9.43 7.61
C ALA A 195 2.96 -10.19 8.71
N SER A 196 2.47 -11.41 8.44
CA SER A 196 1.75 -12.25 9.41
C SER A 196 2.63 -12.87 10.50
N SER A 197 3.95 -12.86 10.31
CA SER A 197 4.94 -13.30 11.30
C SER A 197 5.99 -12.21 11.48
N TYR A 198 6.02 -11.64 12.68
CA TYR A 198 7.01 -10.66 13.10
C TYR A 198 7.82 -11.18 14.28
N ARG A 199 9.13 -10.97 14.23
CA ARG A 199 10.05 -11.19 15.37
C ARG A 199 11.18 -10.17 15.32
N CYS A 200 11.44 -9.46 16.41
CA CYS A 200 12.68 -8.71 16.55
C CYS A 200 13.87 -9.66 16.70
N LEU A 201 14.99 -9.35 16.04
CA LEU A 201 16.21 -10.16 16.08
C LEU A 201 17.09 -9.84 17.31
N PHE A 202 16.78 -8.76 18.00
CA PHE A 202 17.54 -8.25 19.14
C PHE A 202 16.65 -8.17 20.38
N SER A 203 17.25 -8.34 21.56
CA SER A 203 16.53 -8.29 22.83
C SER A 203 16.98 -7.14 23.73
N SER A 204 18.05 -6.41 23.38
CA SER A 204 18.53 -5.28 24.15
C SER A 204 19.19 -4.19 23.29
N PRO A 205 19.19 -2.92 23.75
CA PRO A 205 19.91 -1.83 23.09
C PRO A 205 21.41 -2.13 22.89
N SER A 206 22.07 -2.79 23.84
CA SER A 206 23.49 -3.15 23.74
C SER A 206 23.76 -4.14 22.61
N GLN A 207 22.89 -5.15 22.43
CA GLN A 207 23.02 -6.11 21.34
C GLN A 207 22.79 -5.44 19.98
N LEU A 208 21.84 -4.51 19.91
CA LEU A 208 21.58 -3.69 18.73
C LEU A 208 22.80 -2.83 18.39
N LEU A 209 23.38 -2.12 19.36
CA LEU A 209 24.58 -1.30 19.16
C LEU A 209 25.77 -2.12 18.63
N GLN A 210 25.98 -3.32 19.19
CA GLN A 210 27.02 -4.23 18.70
C GLN A 210 26.76 -4.68 17.24
N TYR A 211 25.50 -4.85 16.86
CA TYR A 211 25.14 -5.13 15.47
C TYR A 211 25.46 -3.94 14.56
N LEU A 212 25.10 -2.71 14.96
CA LEU A 212 25.42 -1.50 14.21
C LEU A 212 26.93 -1.34 14.00
N ASP A 213 27.71 -1.61 15.04
CA ASP A 213 29.18 -1.54 15.00
C ASP A 213 29.76 -2.60 14.05
N SER A 214 29.32 -3.85 14.16
CA SER A 214 29.83 -4.94 13.32
C SER A 214 29.49 -4.79 11.83
N HIS A 215 28.46 -3.99 11.48
CA HIS A 215 28.06 -3.70 10.11
C HIS A 215 28.54 -2.33 9.61
N GLY A 216 29.37 -1.63 10.39
CA GLY A 216 29.93 -0.34 10.02
C GLY A 216 28.89 0.76 9.83
N VAL A 217 27.75 0.69 10.55
CA VAL A 217 26.71 1.71 10.51
C VAL A 217 27.27 3.00 11.10
N THR A 218 27.23 4.09 10.33
CA THR A 218 27.74 5.40 10.75
C THR A 218 26.67 6.48 10.81
N ALA A 219 25.48 6.19 10.28
CA ALA A 219 24.31 7.05 10.39
C ALA A 219 23.03 6.22 10.58
N VAL A 220 22.06 6.82 11.25
CA VAL A 220 20.75 6.24 11.49
C VAL A 220 19.67 7.28 11.15
N ALA A 221 18.72 6.89 10.32
CA ALA A 221 17.51 7.66 10.05
C ALA A 221 16.33 6.99 10.77
N VAL A 222 15.63 7.76 11.60
CA VAL A 222 14.38 7.34 12.25
C VAL A 222 13.30 8.38 11.99
N ASP A 223 12.05 8.05 12.31
CA ASP A 223 10.99 9.05 12.40
C ASP A 223 10.18 8.86 13.68
N ASN A 224 9.40 9.88 14.02
CA ASN A 224 8.54 9.88 15.20
C ASN A 224 7.06 10.11 14.82
N PHE A 225 6.63 9.67 13.63
CA PHE A 225 5.22 9.76 13.25
C PHE A 225 4.37 8.84 14.12
N SER A 226 3.20 9.34 14.53
CA SER A 226 2.27 8.72 15.49
C SER A 226 1.68 7.35 15.07
N SER A 227 2.03 6.87 13.88
CA SER A 227 1.62 5.60 13.29
C SER A 227 2.70 4.51 13.34
N ALA A 228 3.82 4.72 14.04
CA ALA A 228 4.74 3.64 14.35
C ALA A 228 4.08 2.64 15.32
N ASP A 229 3.23 1.78 14.77
CA ASP A 229 2.74 0.57 15.42
C ASP A 229 3.94 -0.24 15.89
N ARG A 230 4.27 -0.08 17.18
CA ARG A 230 4.69 -1.08 18.18
C ARG A 230 5.64 -2.19 17.73
N PHE A 231 6.47 -1.99 16.71
CA PHE A 231 7.50 -2.96 16.37
C PHE A 231 8.65 -2.85 17.38
N ASP A 232 8.94 -3.95 18.07
CA ASP A 232 9.99 -4.04 19.08
C ASP A 232 11.35 -3.53 18.59
N HIS A 233 11.71 -3.75 17.32
CA HIS A 233 12.97 -3.25 16.77
C HIS A 233 13.04 -1.72 16.69
N ILE A 234 11.92 -1.04 16.42
CA ILE A 234 11.84 0.43 16.40
C ILE A 234 11.97 0.95 17.83
N ARG A 235 11.22 0.35 18.78
CA ARG A 235 11.30 0.68 20.20
C ARG A 235 12.73 0.50 20.74
N LEU A 236 13.37 -0.65 20.47
CA LEU A 236 14.73 -0.93 20.93
C LEU A 236 15.76 0.03 20.33
N LEU A 237 15.60 0.43 19.06
CA LEU A 237 16.46 1.44 18.47
C LEU A 237 16.26 2.81 19.13
N GLN A 238 15.02 3.20 19.40
CA GLN A 238 14.73 4.46 20.11
C GLN A 238 15.34 4.44 21.52
N GLU A 239 15.19 3.34 22.26
CA GLU A 239 15.84 3.16 23.57
C GLU A 239 17.38 3.26 23.47
N ALA A 240 17.97 2.73 22.39
CA ALA A 240 19.41 2.87 22.15
C ALA A 240 19.82 4.32 21.87
N ILE A 241 19.00 5.07 21.12
CA ILE A 241 19.22 6.50 20.83
C ILE A 241 19.12 7.31 22.12
N ASP A 242 18.09 7.09 22.93
CA ASP A 242 17.82 7.88 24.13
C ASP A 242 18.86 7.65 25.24
N HIS A 243 19.40 6.43 25.36
CA HIS A 243 20.33 6.06 26.42
C HIS A 243 21.81 6.08 26.02
N SER A 244 22.13 6.27 24.75
CA SER A 244 23.53 6.30 24.28
C SER A 244 23.95 7.68 23.79
N ALA A 245 24.95 8.26 24.45
CA ALA A 245 25.61 9.49 24.00
C ALA A 245 26.31 9.37 22.64
N ARG A 246 26.34 8.17 22.04
CA ARG A 246 26.94 7.91 20.73
C ARG A 246 26.07 8.42 19.58
N PHE A 247 24.78 8.67 19.78
CA PHE A 247 23.91 9.22 18.74
C PHE A 247 23.94 10.74 18.78
N ARG A 248 24.51 11.36 17.75
CA ARG A 248 24.49 12.81 17.58
C ARG A 248 23.49 13.20 16.50
N LEU A 249 22.44 13.92 16.87
CA LEU A 249 21.48 14.46 15.90
C LEU A 249 22.20 15.39 14.91
N LEU A 250 22.00 15.13 13.61
CA LEU A 250 22.52 15.92 12.50
C LEU A 250 21.44 16.82 11.87
N GLY A 251 20.20 16.35 11.83
CA GLY A 251 19.10 17.08 11.21
C GLY A 251 17.74 16.50 11.57
N GLN A 252 16.72 17.36 11.50
CA GLN A 252 15.32 17.03 11.72
C GLN A 252 14.49 17.68 10.61
N PHE A 253 13.64 16.89 9.96
CA PHE A 253 12.88 17.28 8.76
C PHE A 253 11.41 16.92 8.96
N SER A 254 10.51 17.85 8.71
CA SER A 254 9.07 17.65 8.91
C SER A 254 8.29 18.13 7.71
N ASN A 255 6.99 17.91 7.71
CA ASN A 255 6.09 18.27 6.62
C ASN A 255 5.91 19.78 6.36
N GLY A 256 6.68 20.65 7.03
CA GLY A 256 6.60 22.10 6.89
C GLY A 256 5.32 22.73 7.47
N SER A 257 4.46 21.95 8.14
CA SER A 257 3.25 22.48 8.78
C SER A 257 3.57 23.19 10.10
N ALA A 258 2.72 24.14 10.51
CA ALA A 258 2.87 24.86 11.77
C ALA A 258 2.77 23.94 13.02
N HIS A 259 2.16 22.77 12.87
CA HIS A 259 2.02 21.74 13.90
C HIS A 259 2.33 20.36 13.29
N PRO A 260 3.62 20.02 13.11
CA PRO A 260 4.00 18.76 12.47
C PRO A 260 3.57 17.57 13.34
N LEU A 261 2.94 16.59 12.70
CA LEU A 261 2.52 15.31 13.32
C LEU A 261 3.70 14.38 13.64
N GLY A 262 4.89 14.75 13.17
CA GLY A 262 6.15 14.03 13.31
C GLY A 262 7.22 14.61 12.38
N SER A 263 8.40 14.00 12.40
CA SER A 263 9.59 14.40 11.69
C SER A 263 10.54 13.23 11.48
N VAL A 264 11.29 13.28 10.40
CA VAL A 264 12.43 12.42 10.11
C VAL A 264 13.67 12.97 10.81
N LEU A 265 14.35 12.14 11.59
CA LEU A 265 15.52 12.48 12.39
C LEU A 265 16.73 11.71 11.87
N ILE A 266 17.82 12.43 11.58
CA ILE A 266 19.06 11.85 11.10
C ILE A 266 20.12 11.96 12.20
N TYR A 267 20.63 10.83 12.66
CA TYR A 267 21.68 10.74 13.66
C TYR A 267 22.99 10.26 13.04
N LYS A 268 24.10 10.80 13.52
CA LYS A 268 25.44 10.22 13.34
C LYS A 268 25.69 9.25 14.49
N LEU A 269 26.10 8.03 14.18
CA LEU A 269 26.56 7.08 15.18
C LEU A 269 28.07 7.26 15.36
N LEU A 270 28.47 7.66 16.57
CA LEU A 270 29.88 7.79 16.95
C LEU A 270 30.46 6.40 17.26
N PRO A 271 31.75 6.16 16.98
CA PRO A 271 32.41 4.90 17.33
C PRO A 271 32.35 4.67 18.85
N PRO A 272 32.47 3.43 19.32
CA PRO A 272 32.61 3.16 20.75
C PRO A 272 33.82 3.91 21.30
N THR A 273 33.66 4.55 22.45
CA THR A 273 34.80 5.13 23.18
C THR A 273 35.74 4.00 23.60
N PRO A 274 37.05 4.13 23.39
CA PRO A 274 38.04 3.14 23.82
C PRO A 274 38.09 3.00 25.33
#